data_AF-A0A0R3R6T9-F1
#
_entry.id   AF-A0A0R3R6T9-F1
#
_cell.length_a   1.000
_cell.length_b   1.000
_cell.length_c   1.000
_cell.angle_alpha   90.00
_cell.angle_beta   90.00
_cell.angle_gamma   90.00
#
_symmetry.space_group_name_H-M   'P 1'
#
loop_
_entity.id
_entity.type
_entity.pdbx_description
1 polymer ?
#
loop_
_entity_poly.entity_id
_entity_poly.type
_entity_poly.pdbx_seq_one_letter_code
_entity_poly.pdbx_strand_id
1 'polypeptide(L)'
;MTLLHSSFVVQIIDSDFSLLSTLSLPTAGDSIVTSSLTWCGSEVLALKRARKSLYLISLCSETHVYDFENYVEIDMELDGIKVFTTNEVVLLSQVPDAVGDVLGVASPEPGAILYEASEKLIEGTYGVYEYINMIEDQMEKAVQQCLLAAAHQFDTISQKKMLRAASLGKSLLRRQDASQFVDICRVIRVLNFLRKPYIGMALSFAQ
;
A
#
# COMPACT_ATOMS: atom_id res chain seq x y z
N MET A 1 -0.37 -0.39 -21.97
CA MET A 1 0.51 0.68 -22.49
C MET A 1 -0.13 2.05 -22.26
N THR A 2 0.68 3.09 -22.05
CA THR A 2 0.23 4.49 -21.92
C THR A 2 0.72 5.32 -23.09
N LEU A 3 -0.19 6.05 -23.76
CA LEU A 3 0.14 6.99 -24.82
C LEU A 3 -0.12 8.41 -24.34
N LEU A 4 0.91 9.26 -24.34
CA LEU A 4 0.77 10.69 -24.08
C LEU A 4 0.63 11.44 -25.40
N HIS A 5 -0.51 12.11 -25.60
CA HIS A 5 -0.74 12.99 -26.73
C HIS A 5 -0.22 14.41 -26.48
N SER A 6 0.08 15.13 -27.57
CA SER A 6 0.45 16.55 -27.56
C SER A 6 -0.65 17.48 -27.03
N SER A 7 -1.89 17.01 -26.98
CA SER A 7 -3.04 17.70 -26.37
C SER A 7 -3.15 17.48 -24.85
N PHE A 8 -2.11 16.97 -24.19
CA PHE A 8 -2.11 16.64 -22.76
C PHE A 8 -3.17 15.60 -22.37
N VAL A 9 -3.48 14.69 -23.30
CA VAL A 9 -4.37 13.56 -23.06
C VAL A 9 -3.52 12.31 -22.92
N VAL A 10 -3.76 11.52 -21.88
CA VAL A 10 -3.15 10.20 -21.69
C VAL A 10 -4.20 9.14 -22.00
N GLN A 11 -3.89 8.24 -22.92
CA GLN A 11 -4.71 7.08 -23.22
C GLN A 11 -4.05 5.84 -22.64
N ILE A 12 -4.83 5.05 -21.92
CA ILE A 12 -4.40 3.76 -21.38
C ILE A 12 -5.04 2.69 -22.24
N ILE A 13 -4.17 1.83 -22.75
CA ILE A 13 -4.50 0.82 -23.73
C ILE A 13 -4.07 -0.53 -23.17
N ASP A 14 -4.92 -1.53 -23.29
CA ASP A 14 -4.58 -2.89 -22.91
C ASP A 14 -3.63 -3.53 -23.96
N SER A 15 -3.12 -4.72 -23.64
CA SER A 15 -2.21 -5.49 -24.49
C SER A 15 -2.84 -5.89 -25.83
N ASP A 16 -4.18 -5.93 -25.89
CA ASP A 16 -4.97 -6.20 -27.11
C ASP A 16 -5.25 -4.93 -27.94
N PHE A 17 -4.66 -3.79 -27.57
CA PHE A 17 -4.89 -2.47 -28.16
C PHE A 17 -6.29 -1.88 -27.92
N SER A 18 -7.08 -2.44 -27.00
CA SER A 18 -8.34 -1.83 -26.57
C SER A 18 -8.10 -0.62 -25.67
N LEU A 19 -8.89 0.44 -25.86
CA LEU A 19 -8.82 1.64 -25.02
C LEU A 19 -9.51 1.36 -23.68
N LEU A 20 -8.74 1.34 -22.60
CA LEU A 20 -9.26 1.15 -21.24
C LEU A 20 -9.78 2.46 -20.65
N SER A 21 -8.98 3.51 -20.74
CA SER A 21 -9.34 4.81 -20.17
C SER A 21 -8.62 5.95 -20.88
N THR A 22 -9.22 7.13 -20.77
CA THR A 22 -8.65 8.39 -21.28
C THR A 22 -8.65 9.40 -20.15
N LEU A 23 -7.48 9.97 -19.86
CA LEU A 23 -7.26 10.94 -18.80
C LEU A 23 -6.79 12.25 -19.43
N SER A 24 -7.42 13.36 -19.05
CA SER A 24 -6.93 14.70 -19.39
C SER A 24 -6.00 15.19 -18.29
N LEU A 25 -4.74 15.47 -18.61
CA LEU A 25 -3.82 16.07 -17.67
C LEU A 25 -4.21 17.55 -17.46
N PRO A 26 -4.24 18.04 -16.21
CA PRO A 26 -4.59 19.42 -15.95
C PRO A 26 -3.54 20.37 -16.55
N THR A 27 -3.95 21.13 -17.57
CA THR A 27 -3.18 22.23 -18.16
C THR A 27 -3.27 23.46 -17.25
N ALA A 28 -2.50 23.50 -16.17
CA ALA A 28 -2.30 24.71 -15.40
C ALA A 28 -0.89 25.28 -15.70
N GLY A 29 -0.79 26.60 -15.83
CA GLY A 29 0.23 27.37 -16.57
C GLY A 29 1.71 27.29 -16.20
N ASP A 30 2.20 26.18 -15.66
CA ASP A 30 3.62 25.92 -15.42
C ASP A 30 4.18 24.95 -16.46
N SER A 31 5.40 25.22 -16.89
CA SER A 31 6.20 24.42 -17.83
C SER A 31 6.21 22.94 -17.43
N ILE A 32 5.38 22.12 -18.10
CA ILE A 32 5.33 20.67 -17.87
C ILE A 32 6.66 20.09 -18.35
N VAL A 33 7.46 19.56 -17.42
CA VAL A 33 8.64 18.77 -17.77
C VAL A 33 8.14 17.35 -18.11
N THR A 34 7.70 17.14 -19.35
CA THR A 34 7.07 15.90 -19.83
C THR A 34 7.96 14.65 -19.81
N SER A 35 9.16 14.72 -19.25
CA SER A 35 10.17 13.65 -19.39
C SER A 35 9.93 12.41 -18.51
N SER A 36 9.00 12.42 -17.55
CA SER A 36 8.80 11.25 -16.68
C SER A 36 7.32 11.07 -16.28
N LEU A 37 6.54 10.51 -17.20
CA LEU A 37 5.26 9.86 -16.90
C LEU A 37 5.53 8.38 -16.63
N THR A 38 5.22 7.91 -15.43
CA THR A 38 5.43 6.51 -15.02
C THR A 38 4.18 5.95 -14.33
N TRP A 39 4.07 4.62 -14.30
CA TRP A 39 3.06 3.94 -13.51
C TRP A 39 3.47 3.91 -12.04
N CYS A 40 2.49 4.10 -11.16
CA CYS A 40 2.57 3.87 -9.73
C CYS A 40 1.58 2.75 -9.40
N GLY A 41 2.06 1.51 -9.41
CA GLY A 41 1.19 0.34 -9.35
C GLY A 41 0.34 0.16 -10.61
N SER A 42 -0.91 -0.28 -10.43
CA SER A 42 -1.78 -0.69 -11.54
C SER A 42 -2.84 0.35 -11.94
N GLU A 43 -3.19 1.26 -11.03
CA GLU A 43 -4.33 2.17 -11.20
C GLU A 43 -3.97 3.66 -11.11
N VAL A 44 -2.68 3.98 -10.90
CA VAL A 44 -2.25 5.36 -10.71
C VAL A 44 -1.10 5.68 -11.66
N LEU A 45 -1.20 6.84 -12.30
CA LEU A 45 -0.11 7.43 -13.08
C LEU A 45 0.59 8.51 -12.27
N ALA A 46 1.92 8.44 -12.23
CA ALA A 46 2.78 9.46 -11.68
C ALA A 46 3.30 10.36 -12.80
N LEU A 47 3.06 11.66 -12.66
CA LEU A 47 3.55 12.69 -13.56
C LEU A 47 4.39 13.70 -12.79
N LYS A 48 5.66 13.83 -13.16
CA LYS A 48 6.51 14.93 -12.69
C LYS A 48 6.13 16.20 -13.44
N ARG A 49 5.49 17.16 -12.75
CA ARG A 49 5.04 18.41 -13.39
C ARG A 49 6.13 19.48 -13.34
N ALA A 50 6.71 19.68 -12.16
CA ALA A 50 7.79 20.63 -11.95
C ALA A 50 9.01 19.95 -11.31
N ARG A 51 10.06 20.73 -11.05
CA ARG A 51 11.26 20.28 -10.36
C ARG A 51 11.00 19.70 -8.97
N LYS A 52 9.90 20.09 -8.32
CA LYS A 52 9.60 19.79 -6.93
C LYS A 52 8.18 19.25 -6.69
N SER A 53 7.43 18.96 -7.75
CA SER A 53 6.03 18.55 -7.62
C SER A 53 5.70 17.34 -8.49
N LEU A 54 4.97 16.40 -7.88
CA LEU A 54 4.54 15.15 -8.48
C LEU A 54 3.03 15.02 -8.40
N TYR A 55 2.43 14.61 -9.51
CA TYR A 55 0.99 14.42 -9.65
C TYR A 55 0.73 12.92 -9.71
N LEU A 56 -0.08 12.42 -8.77
CA LEU A 56 -0.63 11.07 -8.82
C LEU A 56 -2.05 11.17 -9.35
N ILE A 57 -2.29 10.59 -10.52
CA ILE A 57 -3.56 10.65 -11.23
C ILE A 57 -4.14 9.25 -11.22
N SER A 58 -5.19 9.05 -10.42
CA SER A 58 -5.94 7.79 -10.38
C SER A 58 -6.82 7.66 -11.62
N LEU A 59 -6.99 6.43 -12.09
CA LEU A 59 -7.97 6.10 -13.13
C LEU A 59 -9.41 6.42 -12.71
N CYS A 60 -9.67 6.46 -11.41
CA CYS A 60 -10.99 6.66 -10.83
C CYS A 60 -11.34 8.15 -10.60
N SER A 61 -10.58 9.08 -11.22
CA SER A 61 -10.84 10.53 -11.26
C SER A 61 -10.36 11.36 -10.07
N GLU A 62 -9.50 10.82 -9.21
CA GLU A 62 -8.84 11.59 -8.15
C GLU A 62 -7.41 11.95 -8.55
N THR A 63 -7.05 13.22 -8.41
CA THR A 63 -5.68 13.71 -8.62
C THR A 63 -5.12 14.21 -7.30
N HIS A 64 -3.98 13.66 -6.91
CA HIS A 64 -3.24 14.10 -5.73
C HIS A 64 -1.94 14.78 -6.15
N VAL A 65 -1.62 15.89 -5.49
CA VAL A 65 -0.39 16.63 -5.70
C VAL A 65 0.51 16.45 -4.48
N TYR A 66 1.73 16.01 -4.73
CA TYR A 66 2.78 15.87 -3.73
C TYR A 66 3.87 16.90 -4.04
N ASP A 67 4.01 17.87 -3.14
CA ASP A 67 5.04 18.90 -3.21
C ASP A 67 6.21 18.54 -2.28
N PHE A 68 7.42 18.73 -2.78
CA PHE A 68 8.67 18.42 -2.11
C PHE A 68 9.49 19.69 -1.91
N GLU A 69 10.34 19.71 -0.88
CA GLU A 69 11.22 20.87 -0.64
C GLU A 69 12.36 20.96 -1.66
N ASN A 70 12.82 19.82 -2.17
CA ASN A 70 13.99 19.66 -3.03
C ASN A 70 13.63 19.15 -4.43
N TYR A 71 14.64 19.14 -5.31
CA TYR A 71 14.48 18.54 -6.63
C TYR A 71 14.16 17.05 -6.52
N VAL A 72 13.19 16.58 -7.31
CA VAL A 72 12.76 15.17 -7.32
C VAL A 72 13.17 14.47 -8.60
N GLU A 73 13.66 13.25 -8.49
CA GLU A 73 13.68 12.26 -9.58
C GLU A 73 12.81 11.07 -9.22
N ILE A 74 12.23 10.43 -10.24
CA ILE A 74 11.35 9.28 -10.04
C ILE A 74 11.83 8.06 -10.79
N ASP A 75 11.65 6.90 -10.18
CA ASP A 75 11.87 5.60 -10.81
C ASP A 75 10.69 4.66 -10.52
N MET A 76 10.42 3.75 -11.44
CA MET A 76 9.29 2.83 -11.36
C MET A 76 9.65 1.62 -10.50
N GLU A 77 8.71 1.22 -9.64
CA GLU A 77 8.78 -0.01 -8.85
C GLU A 77 7.59 -0.91 -9.17
N LEU A 78 7.62 -2.15 -8.67
CA LEU A 78 6.56 -3.14 -8.94
C LEU A 78 5.18 -2.68 -8.44
N ASP A 79 5.12 -2.08 -7.25
CA ASP A 79 3.88 -1.68 -6.58
C ASP A 79 3.76 -0.15 -6.38
N GLY A 80 4.63 0.63 -7.03
CA GLY A 80 4.68 2.07 -6.83
C GLY A 80 5.79 2.79 -7.60
N ILE A 81 6.27 3.89 -7.02
CA ILE A 81 7.41 4.66 -7.51
C ILE A 81 8.35 5.00 -6.35
N LYS A 82 9.65 5.06 -6.63
CA LYS A 82 10.63 5.69 -5.75
C LYS A 82 10.80 7.15 -6.16
N VAL A 83 10.71 8.04 -5.19
CA VAL A 83 10.99 9.46 -5.32
C VAL A 83 12.31 9.75 -4.63
N PHE A 84 13.30 10.14 -5.40
CA PHE A 84 14.62 10.52 -4.93
C PHE A 84 14.68 12.03 -4.75
N THR A 85 14.99 12.48 -3.55
CA THR A 85 15.33 13.88 -3.27
C THR A 85 16.81 13.98 -2.91
N THR A 86 17.30 15.20 -2.68
CA THR A 86 18.68 15.43 -2.21
C THR A 86 19.00 14.69 -0.91
N ASN A 87 18.01 14.50 -0.02
CA ASN A 87 18.25 14.08 1.37
C ASN A 87 17.58 12.75 1.72
N GLU A 88 16.55 12.33 0.96
CA GLU A 88 15.74 11.15 1.28
C GLU A 88 15.23 10.46 0.03
N VAL A 89 14.92 9.17 0.19
CA VAL A 89 14.22 8.36 -0.79
C VAL A 89 12.86 7.99 -0.21
N VAL A 90 11.79 8.39 -0.90
CA VAL A 90 10.42 8.14 -0.50
C VAL A 90 9.82 7.10 -1.45
N LEU A 91 9.21 6.05 -0.91
CA LEU A 91 8.42 5.12 -1.71
C LEU A 91 6.96 5.56 -1.65
N LEU A 92 6.37 5.84 -2.81
CA LEU A 92 4.93 6.05 -2.96
C LEU A 92 4.35 4.83 -3.65
N SER A 93 3.42 4.14 -3.00
CA SER A 93 2.80 2.93 -3.53
C SER A 93 1.28 3.02 -3.46
N GLN A 94 0.61 2.26 -4.31
CA GLN A 94 -0.82 2.01 -4.15
C GLN A 94 -1.04 1.30 -2.81
N VAL A 95 -2.11 1.64 -2.08
CA VAL A 95 -2.46 0.95 -0.84
C VAL A 95 -2.88 -0.48 -1.20
N PRO A 96 -2.20 -1.52 -0.69
CA PRO A 96 -2.56 -2.90 -1.02
C PRO A 96 -3.91 -3.29 -0.42
N ASP A 97 -4.68 -4.11 -1.13
CA ASP A 97 -6.00 -4.58 -0.70
C ASP A 97 -5.97 -5.19 0.70
N ALA A 98 -4.96 -6.01 1.02
CA ALA A 98 -4.82 -6.60 2.35
C ALA A 98 -4.74 -5.55 3.48
N VAL A 99 -4.12 -4.39 3.22
CA VAL A 99 -4.08 -3.28 4.18
C VAL A 99 -5.42 -2.57 4.24
N GLY A 100 -6.07 -2.36 3.09
CA GLY A 100 -7.42 -1.81 2.98
C GLY A 100 -8.47 -2.66 3.70
N ASP A 101 -8.38 -3.98 3.60
CA ASP A 101 -9.26 -4.92 4.29
C ASP A 101 -9.17 -4.78 5.81
N VAL A 102 -7.98 -4.50 6.37
CA VAL A 102 -7.76 -4.48 7.83
C VAL A 102 -7.88 -3.08 8.42
N LEU A 103 -7.33 -2.07 7.76
CA LEU A 103 -7.29 -0.68 8.24
C LEU A 103 -8.26 0.26 7.51
N GLY A 104 -8.99 -0.25 6.52
CA GLY A 104 -9.98 0.51 5.79
C GLY A 104 -11.05 1.06 6.72
N VAL A 105 -11.49 2.28 6.43
CA VAL A 105 -12.54 2.95 7.20
C VAL A 105 -13.83 2.15 7.09
N ALA A 106 -14.35 1.71 8.24
CA ALA A 106 -15.55 0.88 8.33
C ALA A 106 -15.47 -0.39 7.46
N SER A 107 -14.27 -0.98 7.34
CA SER A 107 -14.09 -2.23 6.62
C SER A 107 -14.94 -3.36 7.26
N PRO A 108 -15.81 -4.04 6.49
CA PRO A 108 -16.57 -5.18 6.97
C PRO A 108 -15.76 -6.48 6.93
N GLU A 109 -14.49 -6.44 6.51
CA GLU A 109 -13.67 -7.62 6.33
C GLU A 109 -13.29 -8.25 7.69
N PRO A 110 -13.17 -9.59 7.75
CA PRO A 110 -12.95 -10.28 9.00
C PRO A 110 -11.58 -9.95 9.62
N GLY A 111 -10.59 -9.55 8.82
CA GLY A 111 -9.30 -9.03 9.29
C GLY A 111 -9.42 -7.72 10.08
N ALA A 112 -10.31 -6.80 9.69
CA ALA A 112 -10.56 -5.57 10.44
C ALA A 112 -11.22 -5.88 11.79
N ILE A 113 -12.22 -6.77 11.79
CA ILE A 113 -12.92 -7.19 13.02
C ILE A 113 -11.94 -7.87 13.99
N LEU A 114 -11.06 -8.75 13.50
CA LEU A 114 -10.04 -9.41 14.31
C LEU A 114 -9.02 -8.40 14.86
N TYR A 115 -8.61 -7.42 14.05
CA TYR A 115 -7.71 -6.35 14.47
C TYR A 115 -8.33 -5.54 15.61
N GLU A 116 -9.59 -5.10 15.46
CA GLU A 116 -10.32 -4.37 16.49
C GLU A 116 -10.50 -5.21 17.77
N ALA A 117 -10.86 -6.48 17.64
CA ALA A 117 -10.94 -7.40 18.78
C ALA A 117 -9.61 -7.49 19.54
N SER A 118 -8.48 -7.50 18.82
CA SER A 118 -7.16 -7.53 19.43
C SER A 118 -6.80 -6.24 20.16
N GLU A 119 -7.15 -5.07 19.60
CA GLU A 119 -6.93 -3.77 20.22
C GLU A 119 -7.79 -3.63 21.50
N LYS A 120 -9.06 -4.02 21.43
CA LYS A 120 -9.96 -4.07 22.60
C LYS A 120 -9.44 -4.99 23.71
N LEU A 121 -8.87 -6.14 23.34
CA LEU A 121 -8.28 -7.06 24.31
C LEU A 121 -7.10 -6.43 25.05
N ILE A 122 -6.26 -5.64 24.38
CA ILE A 122 -5.13 -4.94 25.00
C ILE A 122 -5.61 -3.81 25.90
N GLU A 123 -6.63 -3.08 25.47
CA GLU A 123 -7.24 -2.00 26.25
C GLU A 123 -8.01 -2.54 27.47
N GLY A 124 -8.30 -3.84 27.52
CA GLY A 124 -9.07 -4.47 28.59
C GLY A 124 -10.55 -4.12 28.54
N THR A 125 -11.08 -3.81 27.35
CA THR A 125 -12.49 -3.47 27.15
C THR A 125 -13.37 -4.71 26.97
N TYR A 126 -14.67 -4.55 27.21
CA TYR A 126 -15.65 -5.62 27.03
C TYR A 126 -15.99 -5.82 25.55
N GLY A 127 -16.63 -6.95 25.23
CA GLY A 127 -17.14 -7.24 23.88
C GLY A 127 -16.18 -8.02 22.97
N VAL A 128 -14.92 -8.29 23.36
CA VAL A 128 -13.96 -9.06 22.55
C VAL A 128 -14.55 -10.40 22.07
N TYR A 129 -15.30 -11.09 22.93
CA TYR A 129 -15.95 -12.36 22.59
C TYR A 129 -17.02 -12.22 21.49
N GLU A 130 -17.75 -11.10 21.47
CA GLU A 130 -18.77 -10.83 20.45
C GLU A 130 -18.11 -10.66 19.07
N TYR A 131 -17.01 -9.90 19.01
CA TYR A 131 -16.23 -9.74 17.79
C TYR A 131 -15.65 -11.06 17.30
N ILE A 132 -15.10 -11.88 18.20
CA ILE A 132 -14.56 -13.19 17.85
C ILE A 132 -15.66 -14.10 17.26
N ASN A 133 -16.85 -14.11 17.87
CA ASN A 133 -17.97 -14.92 17.37
C ASN A 133 -18.48 -14.43 16.00
N MET A 134 -18.43 -13.12 15.72
CA MET A 134 -18.83 -12.59 14.41
C MET A 134 -18.01 -13.16 13.24
N ILE A 135 -16.76 -13.57 13.50
CA ILE A 135 -15.82 -14.06 12.49
C ILE A 135 -15.38 -15.51 12.73
N GLU A 136 -16.07 -16.27 13.57
CA GLU A 136 -15.66 -17.64 13.94
C GLU A 136 -15.48 -18.53 12.70
N ASP A 137 -16.43 -18.47 11.76
CA ASP A 137 -16.42 -19.22 10.51
C ASP A 137 -15.38 -18.71 9.48
N GLN A 138 -14.82 -17.52 9.70
CA GLN A 138 -13.88 -16.83 8.80
C GLN A 138 -12.53 -16.56 9.45
N MET A 139 -12.24 -17.20 10.59
CA MET A 139 -11.05 -16.95 11.39
C MET A 139 -9.75 -17.15 10.61
N GLU A 140 -9.69 -18.16 9.72
CA GLU A 140 -8.53 -18.39 8.85
C GLU A 140 -8.27 -17.21 7.90
N LYS A 141 -9.34 -16.70 7.25
CA LYS A 141 -9.27 -15.52 6.38
C LYS A 141 -8.85 -14.28 7.17
N ALA A 142 -9.41 -14.08 8.37
CA ALA A 142 -9.05 -12.97 9.25
C ALA A 142 -7.56 -12.97 9.61
N VAL A 143 -7.03 -14.13 10.01
CA VAL A 143 -5.61 -14.30 10.33
C VAL A 143 -4.75 -14.01 9.11
N GLN A 144 -5.12 -14.50 7.93
CA GLN A 144 -4.39 -14.26 6.69
C GLN A 144 -4.39 -12.78 6.30
N GLN A 145 -5.54 -12.08 6.38
CA GLN A 145 -5.64 -10.65 6.09
C GLN A 145 -4.75 -9.84 7.04
N CYS A 146 -4.82 -10.07 8.36
CA CYS A 146 -3.94 -9.39 9.32
C CYS A 146 -2.45 -9.68 9.04
N LEU A 147 -2.11 -10.92 8.68
CA LEU A 147 -0.73 -11.32 8.42
C LEU A 147 -0.17 -10.62 7.16
N LEU A 148 -0.93 -10.61 6.07
CA LEU A 148 -0.54 -9.94 4.82
C LEU A 148 -0.51 -8.42 4.99
N ALA A 149 -1.50 -7.83 5.67
CA ALA A 149 -1.50 -6.41 6.00
C ALA A 149 -0.23 -6.02 6.78
N ALA A 150 0.19 -6.85 7.75
CA ALA A 150 1.41 -6.62 8.50
C ALA A 150 2.66 -6.64 7.60
N ALA A 151 2.69 -7.48 6.57
CA ALA A 151 3.82 -7.58 5.65
C ALA A 151 4.00 -6.31 4.80
N HIS A 152 2.89 -5.72 4.36
CA HIS A 152 2.87 -4.50 3.56
C HIS A 152 3.18 -3.23 4.36
N GLN A 153 3.06 -3.27 5.69
CA GLN A 153 3.25 -2.10 6.52
C GLN A 153 4.73 -1.71 6.67
N PHE A 154 5.03 -0.41 6.68
CA PHE A 154 6.38 0.12 6.92
C PHE A 154 6.61 0.50 8.39
N ASP A 155 5.58 1.00 9.06
CA ASP A 155 5.64 1.34 10.47
C ASP A 155 5.65 0.09 11.36
N THR A 156 6.69 -0.02 12.19
CA THR A 156 6.88 -1.18 13.08
C THR A 156 5.83 -1.29 14.18
N ILE A 157 5.15 -0.20 14.55
CA ILE A 157 4.09 -0.23 15.56
C ILE A 157 2.86 -0.90 14.95
N SER A 158 2.39 -0.42 13.80
CA SER A 158 1.26 -1.01 13.07
C SER A 158 1.51 -2.46 12.67
N GLN A 159 2.72 -2.80 12.20
CA GLN A 159 3.12 -4.19 11.94
C GLN A 159 2.90 -5.09 13.17
N LYS A 160 3.35 -4.65 14.35
CA LYS A 160 3.22 -5.42 15.59
C LYS A 160 1.77 -5.60 16.01
N LYS A 161 0.93 -4.58 15.84
CA LYS A 161 -0.51 -4.66 16.15
C LYS A 161 -1.19 -5.72 15.26
N MET A 162 -0.93 -5.69 13.96
CA MET A 162 -1.48 -6.68 13.02
C MET A 162 -0.96 -8.11 13.27
N LEU A 163 0.34 -8.27 13.54
CA LEU A 163 0.90 -9.57 13.92
C LEU A 163 0.31 -10.12 15.22
N ARG A 164 -0.03 -9.23 16.16
CA ARG A 164 -0.70 -9.61 17.41
C ARG A 164 -2.14 -10.05 17.15
N ALA A 165 -2.88 -9.33 16.30
CA ALA A 165 -4.21 -9.74 15.86
C ALA A 165 -4.19 -11.13 15.19
N ALA A 166 -3.25 -11.34 14.25
CA ALA A 166 -3.05 -12.63 13.60
C ALA A 166 -2.67 -13.73 14.62
N SER A 167 -1.83 -13.42 15.61
CA SER A 167 -1.47 -14.37 16.68
C SER A 167 -2.67 -14.72 17.59
N LEU A 168 -3.56 -13.76 17.85
CA LEU A 168 -4.80 -13.99 18.60
C LEU A 168 -5.70 -14.95 17.83
N GLY A 169 -6.00 -14.66 16.57
CA GLY A 169 -6.85 -15.54 15.74
C GLY A 169 -6.27 -16.95 15.58
N LYS A 170 -4.96 -17.06 15.38
CA LYS A 170 -4.26 -18.34 15.33
C LYS A 170 -4.40 -19.16 16.62
N SER A 171 -4.43 -18.51 17.78
CA SER A 171 -4.60 -19.20 19.07
C SER A 171 -5.99 -19.81 19.26
N LEU A 172 -6.99 -19.30 18.52
CA LEU A 172 -8.38 -19.78 18.53
C LEU A 172 -8.61 -20.91 17.53
N LEU A 173 -7.74 -21.05 16.53
CA LEU A 173 -7.77 -22.14 15.55
C LEU A 173 -7.17 -23.43 16.12
N ARG A 174 -7.91 -24.53 16.03
CA ARG A 174 -7.46 -25.84 16.57
C ARG A 174 -6.34 -26.50 15.74
N ARG A 175 -6.27 -26.21 14.44
CA ARG A 175 -5.32 -26.82 13.50
C ARG A 175 -4.96 -25.84 12.39
N GLN A 176 -3.99 -24.96 12.63
CA GLN A 176 -3.43 -24.11 11.59
C GLN A 176 -1.95 -24.41 11.40
N ASP A 177 -1.51 -24.49 10.14
CA ASP A 177 -0.10 -24.54 9.82
C ASP A 177 0.57 -23.22 10.25
N ALA A 178 1.63 -23.34 11.05
CA ALA A 178 2.39 -22.20 11.53
C ALA A 178 3.42 -21.68 10.51
N SER A 179 3.68 -22.43 9.44
CA SER A 179 4.70 -22.13 8.43
C SER A 179 4.56 -20.71 7.88
N GLN A 180 3.40 -20.37 7.32
CA GLN A 180 3.14 -19.07 6.70
C GLN A 180 3.35 -17.91 7.67
N PHE A 181 2.89 -18.03 8.92
CA PHE A 181 3.09 -17.01 9.94
C PHE A 181 4.59 -16.77 10.23
N VAL A 182 5.35 -17.86 10.35
CA VAL A 182 6.80 -17.79 10.60
C VAL A 182 7.52 -17.17 9.39
N ASP A 183 7.14 -17.54 8.18
CA ASP A 183 7.77 -17.04 6.96
C ASP A 183 7.51 -15.54 6.76
N ILE A 184 6.28 -15.07 6.96
CA ILE A 184 5.97 -13.63 6.92
C ILE A 184 6.75 -12.88 8.01
N CYS A 185 6.86 -13.43 9.22
CA CYS A 185 7.68 -12.81 10.27
C CYS A 185 9.16 -12.73 9.89
N ARG A 186 9.71 -13.71 9.15
CA ARG A 186 11.08 -13.66 8.63
C ARG A 186 11.22 -12.55 7.59
N VAL A 187 10.29 -12.46 6.64
CA VAL A 187 10.28 -11.42 5.60
C VAL A 187 10.20 -10.03 6.22
N ILE A 188 9.26 -9.78 7.15
CA ILE A 188 9.14 -8.49 7.84
C ILE A 188 10.43 -8.10 8.55
N ARG A 189 11.13 -9.05 9.21
CA ARG A 189 12.41 -8.76 9.87
C ARG A 189 13.48 -8.32 8.88
N VAL A 190 13.57 -8.99 7.73
CA VAL A 190 14.51 -8.64 6.66
C VAL A 190 14.17 -7.25 6.11
N LEU A 191 12.92 -7.02 5.73
CA LEU A 191 12.46 -5.72 5.21
C LEU A 191 12.74 -4.59 6.19
N ASN A 192 12.41 -4.77 7.47
CA ASN A 192 12.68 -3.78 8.51
C ASN A 192 14.18 -3.50 8.70
N PHE A 193 15.04 -4.50 8.50
CA PHE A 193 16.48 -4.29 8.54
C PHE A 193 16.95 -3.48 7.33
N LEU A 194 16.53 -3.85 6.12
CA LEU A 194 16.93 -3.17 4.87
C LEU A 194 16.44 -1.71 4.82
N ARG A 195 15.28 -1.43 5.40
CA ARG A 195 14.68 -0.09 5.46
C ARG A 195 15.35 0.85 6.48
N LYS A 196 16.28 0.36 7.33
CA LYS A 196 16.92 1.24 8.32
C LYS A 196 17.72 2.35 7.62
N PRO A 197 17.79 3.57 8.18
CA PRO A 197 18.43 4.71 7.53
C PRO A 197 19.89 4.49 7.12
N TYR A 198 20.65 3.69 7.88
CA TYR A 198 22.04 3.38 7.54
C TYR A 198 22.21 2.39 6.38
N ILE A 199 21.15 1.66 6.01
CA ILE A 199 21.10 0.78 4.83
C ILE A 199 20.44 1.51 3.67
N GLY A 200 19.32 2.18 3.92
CA GLY A 200 18.65 3.05 2.96
C GLY A 200 17.91 2.32 1.83
N MET A 201 17.62 1.03 1.98
CA MET A 201 16.87 0.27 0.97
C MET A 201 15.37 0.29 1.26
N ALA A 202 14.66 1.21 0.60
CA ALA A 202 13.20 1.30 0.65
C ALA A 202 12.55 0.23 -0.23
N LEU A 203 12.49 -1.01 0.27
CA LEU A 203 11.83 -2.15 -0.39
C LEU A 203 10.43 -2.39 0.15
N SER A 204 9.47 -2.68 -0.72
CA SER A 204 8.14 -3.13 -0.35
C SER A 204 8.09 -4.66 -0.15
N PHE A 205 6.93 -5.19 0.23
CA PHE A 205 6.73 -6.64 0.35
C PHE A 205 6.56 -7.35 -1.01
N ALA A 206 6.22 -6.59 -2.07
CA ALA A 206 6.03 -7.13 -3.41
C ALA A 206 7.35 -7.41 -4.16
N GLN A 207 8.48 -6.98 -3.60
CA GLN A 207 9.84 -7.07 -4.16
C GLN A 207 10.65 -8.18 -3.51
#